data_AF-A0A3B9MHP8-F1
#
_entry.id   AF-A0A3B9MHP8-F1
#
_cell.length_a   1.000
_cell.length_b   1.000
_cell.length_c   1.000
_cell.angle_alpha   90.00
_cell.angle_beta   90.00
_cell.angle_gamma   90.00
#
_symmetry.space_group_name_H-M   'P 1'
#
loop_
_entity.id
_entity.type
_entity.pdbx_description
1 polymer ?
#
loop_
_entity_poly.entity_id
_entity_poly.type
_entity_poly.pdbx_seq_one_letter_code
_entity_poly.pdbx_strand_id
1 'polypeptide(L)'
;MTTLSRSKTISFLAFGVLIFTANSCSQKRSAVPEQTAKINAEQIARTYGLDSFDQIDAIRYTFTAPAANLSRSWEWEPKTDRVSYEGKDKDGKPIKVSYMRSELSSQPDAVKNVVDPAFINDNYWLLFPLHAYWDTNATVTDQGMQQLPLGNGSAELVAVKYPSEGGYTPGDTWELYVGKDNRVEQMVYRRGGSTKPSVVTATWEGYKKAGPLLISTDHHGTANGNPLRILISDVSVKLTGSENWISAQ
;
A
#
# COMPACT_ATOMS: atom_id res chain seq x y z
N MET A 1 16.88 96.05 18.26
CA MET A 1 15.55 95.95 17.64
C MET A 1 14.74 94.94 18.43
N THR A 2 13.64 95.43 19.02
CA THR A 2 12.37 94.74 19.36
C THR A 2 12.43 93.30 19.90
N THR A 3 12.30 93.01 21.20
CA THR A 3 11.11 93.01 22.09
C THR A 3 9.94 92.08 21.70
N LEU A 4 9.40 91.47 22.76
CA LEU A 4 8.03 90.92 22.97
C LEU A 4 7.83 89.43 22.64
N SER A 5 7.06 88.63 23.38
CA SER A 5 6.43 88.68 24.71
C SER A 5 5.36 87.56 24.70
N ARG A 6 5.22 86.84 25.81
CA ARG A 6 3.99 86.25 26.44
C ARG A 6 2.83 85.80 25.52
N SER A 7 2.14 84.69 25.81
CA SER A 7 1.11 84.72 26.87
C SER A 7 0.18 83.47 26.87
N LYS A 8 -0.17 83.03 28.10
CA LYS A 8 -1.46 82.49 28.63
C LYS A 8 -2.05 81.13 28.20
N THR A 9 -2.05 80.21 29.18
CA THR A 9 -3.19 79.54 29.86
C THR A 9 -4.60 79.60 29.24
N ILE A 10 -5.31 78.45 29.25
CA ILE A 10 -6.75 78.17 29.61
C ILE A 10 -7.14 76.81 28.95
N SER A 11 -7.37 75.72 29.69
CA SER A 11 -8.60 75.25 30.38
C SER A 11 -9.72 74.71 29.46
N PHE A 12 -10.04 73.42 29.66
CA PHE A 12 -11.28 72.64 29.41
C PHE A 12 -12.12 72.85 28.14
N LEU A 13 -12.34 71.76 27.38
CA LEU A 13 -13.70 71.23 27.13
C LEU A 13 -13.68 69.83 26.49
N ALA A 14 -14.55 68.97 27.02
CA ALA A 14 -14.80 67.61 26.61
C ALA A 14 -15.62 67.54 25.31
N PHE A 15 -15.41 66.48 24.52
CA PHE A 15 -16.52 65.79 23.84
C PHE A 15 -16.13 64.33 23.61
N GLY A 16 -16.96 63.42 24.12
CA GLY A 16 -16.76 61.99 24.02
C GLY A 16 -17.06 61.44 22.63
N VAL A 17 -16.37 60.35 22.31
CA VAL A 17 -16.84 59.37 21.33
C VAL A 17 -16.63 57.99 21.97
N LEU A 18 -17.74 57.33 22.28
CA LEU A 18 -17.78 55.90 22.53
C LEU A 18 -17.43 55.16 21.24
N ILE A 19 -16.44 54.27 21.30
CA ILE A 19 -16.37 53.12 20.41
C ILE A 19 -16.21 51.87 21.28
N PHE A 20 -17.21 51.00 21.16
CA PHE A 20 -17.32 49.68 21.79
C PHE A 20 -16.44 48.65 21.07
N THR A 21 -16.17 47.55 21.79
CA THR A 21 -15.70 46.22 21.34
C THR A 21 -14.18 46.06 21.17
N ALA A 22 -13.53 44.97 21.58
CA ALA A 22 -13.88 43.80 22.39
C ALA A 22 -12.57 43.16 22.90
N ASN A 23 -12.67 42.46 24.03
CA ASN A 23 -11.61 41.66 24.64
C ASN A 23 -10.89 40.73 23.65
N SER A 24 -9.57 40.83 23.53
CA SER A 24 -8.75 39.73 23.03
C SER A 24 -7.90 39.21 24.18
N CYS A 25 -8.50 38.26 24.89
CA CYS A 25 -7.85 37.45 25.91
C CYS A 25 -6.82 36.56 25.21
N SER A 26 -5.55 36.67 25.62
CA SER A 26 -4.46 35.84 25.15
C SER A 26 -4.69 34.38 25.57
N GLN A 27 -5.37 33.61 24.72
CA GLN A 27 -5.31 32.16 24.79
C GLN A 27 -3.97 31.71 24.21
N LYS A 28 -3.04 31.34 25.10
CA LYS A 28 -1.98 30.38 24.77
C LYS A 28 -2.63 29.17 24.12
N ARG A 29 -2.51 29.05 22.79
CA ARG A 29 -2.77 27.80 22.09
C ARG A 29 -1.81 26.77 22.67
N SER A 30 -2.32 25.85 23.47
CA SER A 30 -1.65 24.58 23.72
C SER A 30 -1.33 23.98 22.36
N ALA A 31 -0.05 23.73 22.10
CA ALA A 31 0.35 22.90 20.98
C ALA A 31 -0.33 21.54 21.18
N VAL A 32 -1.27 21.23 20.30
CA VAL A 32 -1.71 19.84 20.10
C VAL A 32 -0.45 19.08 19.69
N PRO A 33 -0.10 17.96 20.35
CA PRO A 33 1.01 17.14 19.89
C PRO A 33 0.77 16.79 18.43
N GLU A 34 1.68 17.21 17.58
CA GLU A 34 1.76 16.80 16.20
C GLU A 34 1.81 15.27 16.19
N GLN A 35 0.73 14.64 15.77
CA GLN A 35 0.66 13.19 15.67
C GLN A 35 1.53 12.78 14.48
N THR A 36 2.82 12.60 14.74
CA THR A 36 3.72 11.78 13.92
C THR A 36 2.97 10.50 13.56
N ALA A 37 2.86 10.20 12.26
CA ALA A 37 2.22 8.99 11.75
C ALA A 37 2.66 7.77 12.59
N LYS A 38 1.67 7.03 13.13
CA LYS A 38 1.93 5.99 14.15
C LYS A 38 2.38 4.69 13.49
N ILE A 39 2.02 4.50 12.22
CA ILE A 39 2.47 3.40 11.37
C ILE A 39 2.84 3.91 9.97
N ASN A 40 3.91 3.38 9.38
CA ASN A 40 4.29 3.66 7.99
C ASN A 40 4.58 2.38 7.21
N ALA A 41 4.75 2.50 5.88
CA ALA A 41 5.03 1.36 5.01
C ALA A 41 6.29 0.58 5.41
N GLU A 42 7.33 1.25 5.91
CA GLU A 42 8.56 0.59 6.33
C GLU A 42 8.34 -0.33 7.54
N GLN A 43 7.61 0.13 8.56
CA GLN A 43 7.29 -0.67 9.74
C GLN A 43 6.45 -1.89 9.39
N ILE A 44 5.51 -1.74 8.46
CA ILE A 44 4.74 -2.86 7.93
C ILE A 44 5.70 -3.80 7.18
N ALA A 45 6.46 -3.32 6.20
CA ALA A 45 7.36 -4.12 5.39
C ALA A 45 8.39 -4.91 6.21
N ARG A 46 8.94 -4.34 7.30
CA ARG A 46 9.84 -5.03 8.23
C ARG A 46 9.19 -6.27 8.85
N THR A 47 7.90 -6.23 9.20
CA THR A 47 7.14 -7.41 9.66
C THR A 47 7.10 -8.53 8.61
N TYR A 48 7.10 -8.15 7.33
CA TYR A 48 7.05 -9.07 6.19
C TYR A 48 8.44 -9.54 5.71
N GLY A 49 9.51 -9.14 6.38
CA GLY A 49 10.87 -9.62 6.12
C GLY A 49 11.73 -8.69 5.28
N LEU A 50 11.39 -7.40 5.19
CA LEU A 50 12.18 -6.40 4.45
C LEU A 50 13.68 -6.46 4.77
N ASP A 51 14.04 -6.56 6.05
CA ASP A 51 15.44 -6.54 6.53
C ASP A 51 16.29 -7.73 6.10
N SER A 52 15.68 -8.77 5.53
CA SER A 52 16.38 -9.96 5.06
C SER A 52 15.98 -10.31 3.63
N PHE A 53 15.31 -9.39 2.93
CA PHE A 53 14.83 -9.65 1.58
C PHE A 53 15.99 -9.78 0.56
N ASP A 54 17.11 -9.09 0.81
CA ASP A 54 18.35 -9.19 0.03
C ASP A 54 18.98 -10.59 0.02
N GLN A 55 18.67 -11.40 1.04
CA GLN A 55 19.13 -12.79 1.14
C GLN A 55 18.32 -13.75 0.25
N ILE A 56 17.21 -13.30 -0.35
CA ILE A 56 16.37 -14.14 -1.21
C ILE A 56 16.94 -14.17 -2.64
N ASP A 57 17.27 -15.37 -3.12
CA ASP A 57 17.65 -15.60 -4.51
C ASP A 57 16.43 -15.87 -5.39
N ALA A 58 15.44 -16.60 -4.88
CA ALA A 58 14.22 -16.89 -5.62
C ALA A 58 13.01 -17.16 -4.72
N ILE A 59 11.81 -16.91 -5.24
CA ILE A 59 10.52 -17.17 -4.60
C ILE A 59 9.67 -18.00 -5.57
N ARG A 60 9.06 -19.08 -5.07
CA ARG A 60 8.08 -19.90 -5.79
C ARG A 60 6.75 -19.88 -5.08
N TYR A 61 5.66 -19.86 -5.84
CA TYR A 61 4.29 -19.90 -5.33
C TYR A 61 3.29 -20.22 -6.44
N THR A 62 2.10 -20.67 -6.04
CA THR A 62 0.95 -20.85 -6.93
C THR A 62 -0.19 -19.95 -6.49
N PHE A 63 -0.64 -19.06 -7.38
CA PHE A 63 -1.82 -18.24 -7.20
C PHE A 63 -3.06 -18.98 -7.71
N THR A 64 -4.10 -19.08 -6.88
CA THR A 64 -5.37 -19.72 -7.24
C THR A 64 -6.56 -18.80 -6.95
N ALA A 65 -7.46 -18.67 -7.92
CA ALA A 65 -8.76 -18.03 -7.76
C ALA A 65 -9.87 -19.01 -8.19
N PRO A 66 -10.45 -19.78 -7.24
CA PRO A 66 -11.37 -20.87 -7.57
C PRO A 66 -12.61 -20.43 -8.34
N ALA A 67 -13.19 -19.27 -8.00
CA ALA A 67 -14.36 -18.73 -8.68
C ALA A 67 -14.11 -18.40 -10.17
N ALA A 68 -12.84 -18.19 -10.55
CA ALA A 68 -12.43 -17.96 -11.94
C ALA A 68 -11.83 -19.21 -12.62
N ASN A 69 -11.83 -20.37 -11.94
CA ASN A 69 -11.15 -21.59 -12.38
C ASN A 69 -9.69 -21.33 -12.82
N LEU A 70 -8.99 -20.50 -12.06
CA LEU A 70 -7.68 -19.97 -12.39
C LEU A 70 -6.62 -20.49 -11.42
N SER A 71 -5.51 -20.97 -11.97
CA SER A 71 -4.31 -21.38 -11.25
C SER A 71 -3.08 -20.98 -12.05
N ARG A 72 -2.13 -20.29 -11.42
CA ARG A 72 -0.88 -19.82 -12.04
C ARG A 72 0.30 -20.05 -11.11
N SER A 73 1.32 -20.74 -11.58
CA SER A 73 2.53 -21.00 -10.81
C SER A 73 3.66 -20.10 -11.28
N TRP A 74 4.37 -19.54 -10.32
CA TRP A 74 5.41 -18.54 -10.53
C TRP A 74 6.70 -18.96 -9.85
N GLU A 75 7.81 -18.65 -10.50
CA GLU A 75 9.13 -18.55 -9.89
C GLU A 75 9.70 -17.17 -10.24
N TRP A 76 10.13 -16.42 -9.24
CA TRP A 76 10.68 -15.09 -9.41
C TRP A 76 12.05 -15.00 -8.74
N GLU A 77 13.04 -14.53 -9.50
CA GLU A 77 14.41 -14.27 -9.04
C GLU A 77 14.56 -12.74 -8.87
N PRO A 78 14.31 -12.17 -7.68
CA PRO A 78 14.20 -10.71 -7.48
C PRO A 78 15.47 -9.94 -7.85
N LYS A 79 16.64 -10.54 -7.70
CA LYS A 79 17.93 -9.89 -7.97
C LYS A 79 18.16 -9.59 -9.45
N THR A 80 17.66 -10.46 -10.33
CA THR A 80 17.77 -10.28 -11.79
C THR A 80 16.44 -9.88 -12.43
N ASP A 81 15.38 -9.81 -11.63
CA ASP A 81 13.99 -9.64 -12.05
C ASP A 81 13.58 -10.63 -13.15
N ARG A 82 14.01 -11.88 -12.99
CA ARG A 82 13.65 -12.99 -13.90
C ARG A 82 12.37 -13.63 -13.41
N VAL A 83 11.41 -13.78 -14.30
CA VAL A 83 10.12 -14.42 -14.03
C VAL A 83 10.01 -15.69 -14.85
N SER A 84 9.60 -16.77 -14.20
CA SER A 84 9.16 -17.99 -14.84
C SER A 84 7.71 -18.27 -14.49
N TYR A 85 6.93 -18.60 -15.51
CA TYR A 85 5.51 -18.86 -15.45
C TYR A 85 5.22 -20.29 -15.88
N GLU A 86 4.35 -20.98 -15.16
CA GLU A 86 3.73 -22.22 -15.58
C GLU A 86 2.22 -22.14 -15.34
N GLY A 87 1.44 -22.39 -16.40
CA GLY A 87 -0.01 -22.29 -16.34
C GLY A 87 -0.64 -22.59 -17.69
N LYS A 88 -1.76 -21.93 -17.99
CA LYS A 88 -2.50 -22.13 -19.25
C LYS A 88 -2.47 -20.88 -20.13
N ASP A 89 -2.51 -21.08 -21.44
CA ASP A 89 -2.76 -20.02 -22.41
C ASP A 89 -4.27 -19.73 -22.55
N LYS A 90 -4.62 -18.81 -23.46
CA LYS A 90 -6.01 -18.43 -23.76
C LYS A 90 -6.88 -19.59 -24.26
N ASP A 91 -6.28 -20.64 -24.81
CA ASP A 91 -6.98 -21.81 -25.34
C ASP A 91 -6.97 -22.97 -24.32
N GLY A 92 -6.50 -22.72 -23.09
CA GLY A 92 -6.43 -23.69 -22.01
C GLY A 92 -5.26 -24.66 -22.10
N LYS A 93 -4.33 -24.48 -23.04
CA LYS A 93 -3.16 -25.35 -23.22
C LYS A 93 -2.07 -25.00 -22.22
N PRO A 94 -1.34 -26.00 -21.69
CA PRO A 94 -0.24 -25.74 -20.78
C PRO A 94 0.86 -24.95 -21.50
N ILE A 95 1.32 -23.88 -20.87
CA ILE A 95 2.46 -23.09 -21.33
C ILE A 95 3.45 -22.87 -20.20
N LYS A 96 4.72 -22.80 -20.58
CA LYS A 96 5.84 -22.45 -19.71
C LYS A 96 6.65 -21.36 -20.39
N VAL A 97 6.89 -20.27 -19.67
CA VAL A 97 7.62 -19.11 -20.20
C VAL A 97 8.58 -18.63 -19.13
N SER A 98 9.80 -18.27 -19.53
CA SER A 98 10.76 -17.56 -18.67
C SER A 98 11.26 -16.32 -19.41
N TYR A 99 11.31 -15.18 -18.73
CA TYR A 99 11.74 -13.92 -19.32
C TYR A 99 12.36 -13.01 -18.26
N MET A 100 13.27 -12.14 -18.70
CA MET A 100 13.74 -11.01 -17.90
C MET A 100 12.76 -9.86 -18.07
N ARG A 101 12.28 -9.27 -16.97
CA ARG A 101 11.37 -8.12 -17.05
C ARG A 101 12.04 -6.87 -17.65
N SER A 102 13.37 -6.74 -17.52
CA SER A 102 14.15 -5.70 -18.20
C SER A 102 14.12 -5.80 -19.73
N GLU A 103 13.81 -6.96 -20.29
CA GLU A 103 13.76 -7.24 -21.73
C GLU A 103 12.33 -7.35 -22.26
N LEU A 104 11.33 -6.93 -21.46
CA LEU A 104 9.91 -7.12 -21.75
C LEU A 104 9.49 -6.59 -23.11
N SER A 105 10.06 -5.47 -23.58
CA SER A 105 9.75 -4.88 -24.89
C SER A 105 10.06 -5.80 -26.07
N SER A 106 11.04 -6.70 -25.92
CA SER A 106 11.44 -7.69 -26.93
C SER A 106 10.63 -8.99 -26.87
N GLN A 107 9.83 -9.18 -25.82
CA GLN A 107 9.06 -10.40 -25.60
C GLN A 107 7.81 -10.46 -26.51
N PRO A 108 7.30 -11.67 -26.81
CA PRO A 108 6.04 -11.84 -27.54
C PRO A 108 4.87 -11.13 -26.85
N ASP A 109 3.85 -10.73 -27.63
CA ASP A 109 2.67 -10.02 -27.09
C ASP A 109 1.92 -10.82 -26.02
N ALA A 110 1.94 -12.16 -26.09
CA ALA A 110 1.39 -13.01 -25.04
C ALA A 110 2.10 -12.81 -23.70
N VAL A 111 3.41 -12.58 -23.70
CA VAL A 111 4.16 -12.31 -22.47
C VAL A 111 3.85 -10.90 -21.97
N LYS A 112 4.00 -9.89 -22.84
CA LYS A 112 3.80 -8.47 -22.49
C LYS A 112 2.40 -8.13 -22.00
N ASN A 113 1.38 -8.70 -22.65
CA ASN A 113 0.00 -8.26 -22.45
C ASN A 113 -0.83 -9.24 -21.60
N VAL A 114 -0.30 -10.43 -21.30
CA VAL A 114 -1.04 -11.46 -20.54
C VAL A 114 -0.21 -11.98 -19.36
N VAL A 115 0.97 -12.54 -19.62
CA VAL A 115 1.76 -13.20 -18.56
C VAL A 115 2.32 -12.20 -17.56
N ASP A 116 3.00 -11.15 -18.01
CA ASP A 116 3.63 -10.19 -17.11
C ASP A 116 2.61 -9.35 -16.30
N PRO A 117 1.51 -8.85 -16.88
CA PRO A 117 0.44 -8.23 -16.09
C PRO A 117 -0.18 -9.19 -15.05
N ALA A 118 -0.30 -10.48 -15.38
CA ALA A 118 -0.77 -11.49 -14.43
C ALA A 118 0.24 -11.75 -13.31
N PHE A 119 1.54 -11.77 -13.62
CA PHE A 119 2.61 -11.84 -12.62
C PHE A 119 2.52 -10.66 -11.64
N ILE A 120 2.38 -9.44 -12.15
CA ILE A 120 2.26 -8.24 -11.30
C ILE A 120 1.07 -8.34 -10.35
N ASN A 121 -0.11 -8.70 -10.86
CA ASN A 121 -1.28 -8.91 -10.02
C ASN A 121 -1.01 -9.95 -8.91
N ASP A 122 -0.46 -11.10 -9.27
CA ASP A 122 -0.30 -12.22 -8.33
C ASP A 122 0.82 -11.94 -7.32
N ASN A 123 1.87 -11.26 -7.75
CA ASN A 123 2.97 -10.81 -6.90
C ASN A 123 2.53 -9.73 -5.92
N TYR A 124 1.59 -8.86 -6.31
CA TYR A 124 0.95 -7.92 -5.39
C TYR A 124 0.16 -8.68 -4.32
N TRP A 125 -0.65 -9.68 -4.68
CA TRP A 125 -1.31 -10.52 -3.66
C TRP A 125 -0.34 -11.21 -2.71
N LEU A 126 0.83 -11.63 -3.21
CA LEU A 126 1.86 -12.28 -2.39
C LEU A 126 2.59 -11.30 -1.45
N LEU A 127 2.99 -10.13 -1.95
CA LEU A 127 4.00 -9.25 -1.32
C LEU A 127 3.55 -7.79 -1.19
N PHE A 128 2.26 -7.48 -1.26
CA PHE A 128 1.79 -6.09 -1.21
C PHE A 128 2.38 -5.25 -0.05
N PRO A 129 2.52 -5.78 1.18
CA PRO A 129 3.13 -5.04 2.27
C PRO A 129 4.58 -4.59 2.01
N LEU A 130 5.33 -5.32 1.18
CA LEU A 130 6.67 -4.92 0.72
C LEU A 130 6.57 -3.92 -0.44
N HIS A 131 5.65 -4.11 -1.39
CA HIS A 131 5.38 -3.12 -2.47
C HIS A 131 4.99 -1.75 -1.92
N ALA A 132 4.20 -1.71 -0.85
CA ALA A 132 3.86 -0.46 -0.17
C ALA A 132 5.10 0.35 0.27
N TYR A 133 6.24 -0.32 0.48
CA TYR A 133 7.52 0.32 0.78
C TYR A 133 8.40 0.51 -0.46
N TRP A 134 8.46 -0.47 -1.37
CA TRP A 134 9.31 -0.44 -2.57
C TRP A 134 8.81 0.53 -3.65
N ASP A 135 7.50 0.70 -3.80
CA ASP A 135 6.90 1.47 -4.88
C ASP A 135 6.96 2.97 -4.58
N THR A 136 8.11 3.57 -4.90
CA THR A 136 8.41 4.98 -4.59
C THR A 136 7.52 6.00 -5.30
N ASN A 137 6.74 5.58 -6.29
CA ASN A 137 5.79 6.44 -6.99
C ASN A 137 4.41 6.50 -6.31
N ALA A 138 4.13 5.61 -5.36
CA ALA A 138 2.89 5.62 -4.59
C ALA A 138 2.98 6.57 -3.40
N THR A 139 1.86 7.21 -3.08
CA THR A 139 1.72 8.00 -1.85
C THR A 139 1.16 7.10 -0.76
N VAL A 140 1.90 6.96 0.34
CA VAL A 140 1.46 6.20 1.53
C VAL A 140 1.01 7.17 2.61
N THR A 141 -0.20 6.96 3.15
CA THR A 141 -0.77 7.80 4.21
C THR A 141 -1.34 6.96 5.34
N ASP A 142 -1.01 7.34 6.57
CA ASP A 142 -1.68 6.87 7.77
C ASP A 142 -3.00 7.63 7.95
N GLN A 143 -4.11 6.91 8.02
CA GLN A 143 -5.48 7.42 8.16
C GLN A 143 -6.06 7.15 9.55
N GLY A 144 -5.23 6.70 10.50
CA GLY A 144 -5.61 6.41 11.88
C GLY A 144 -6.49 5.16 12.03
N MET A 145 -6.97 4.95 13.25
CA MET A 145 -7.87 3.84 13.57
C MET A 145 -9.21 3.96 12.83
N GLN A 146 -9.56 2.93 12.06
CA GLN A 146 -10.82 2.82 11.31
C GLN A 146 -11.52 1.50 11.61
N GLN A 147 -12.84 1.45 11.40
CA GLN A 147 -13.59 0.19 11.48
C GLN A 147 -13.15 -0.76 10.38
N LEU A 148 -13.03 -2.05 10.72
CA LEU A 148 -12.74 -3.09 9.73
C LEU A 148 -13.88 -3.18 8.70
N PRO A 149 -13.56 -3.33 7.40
CA PRO A 149 -14.58 -3.40 6.36
C PRO A 149 -15.33 -4.73 6.36
N LEU A 150 -14.76 -5.79 6.95
CA LEU A 150 -15.40 -7.08 7.16
C LEU A 150 -15.49 -7.36 8.67
N GLY A 151 -16.71 -7.62 9.16
CA GLY A 151 -16.95 -8.00 10.55
C GLY A 151 -16.93 -6.83 11.53
N ASN A 152 -16.61 -7.14 12.79
CA ASN A 152 -16.55 -6.16 13.88
C ASN A 152 -15.08 -5.87 14.23
N GLY A 153 -14.81 -4.66 14.73
CA GLY A 153 -13.49 -4.28 15.23
C GLY A 153 -12.89 -3.12 14.46
N SER A 154 -11.66 -2.78 14.81
CA SER A 154 -10.95 -1.62 14.23
C SER A 154 -9.45 -1.86 14.18
N ALA A 155 -8.81 -1.34 13.16
CA ALA A 155 -7.38 -1.41 12.91
C ALA A 155 -6.86 -0.06 12.39
N GLU A 156 -5.55 0.14 12.40
CA GLU A 156 -4.94 1.34 11.83
C GLU A 156 -5.02 1.26 10.30
N LEU A 157 -5.60 2.25 9.64
CA LEU A 157 -5.72 2.25 8.18
C LEU A 157 -4.51 2.93 7.54
N VAL A 158 -3.82 2.21 6.67
CA VAL A 158 -2.77 2.75 5.81
C VAL A 158 -3.23 2.70 4.35
N ALA A 159 -3.34 3.86 3.71
CA ALA A 159 -3.72 3.96 2.31
C ALA A 159 -2.49 4.18 1.42
N VAL A 160 -2.33 3.30 0.43
CA VAL A 160 -1.30 3.35 -0.62
C VAL A 160 -1.98 3.74 -1.93
N LYS A 161 -1.70 4.96 -2.41
CA LYS A 161 -2.33 5.54 -3.60
C LYS A 161 -1.34 5.64 -4.75
N TYR A 162 -1.63 5.01 -5.87
CA TYR A 162 -0.84 5.11 -7.09
C TYR A 162 -1.26 6.33 -7.93
N PRO A 163 -0.32 6.96 -8.67
CA PRO A 163 -0.60 8.04 -9.61
C PRO A 163 -1.59 7.59 -10.69
N SER A 164 -2.36 8.52 -11.25
CA SER A 164 -3.36 8.23 -12.29
C SER A 164 -2.75 7.82 -13.64
N GLU A 165 -1.45 7.99 -13.83
CA GLU A 165 -0.74 7.71 -15.08
C GLU A 165 0.54 6.91 -14.80
N GLY A 166 0.90 6.02 -15.73
CA GLY A 166 2.09 5.18 -15.65
C GLY A 166 1.91 3.92 -14.80
N GLY A 167 2.85 2.98 -14.94
CA GLY A 167 2.85 1.71 -14.21
C GLY A 167 1.75 0.73 -14.62
N TYR A 168 1.65 -0.37 -13.88
CA TYR A 168 0.64 -1.43 -14.10
C TYR A 168 -0.71 -1.14 -13.41
N THR A 169 -0.69 -0.26 -12.41
CA THR A 169 -1.80 0.00 -11.47
C THR A 169 -2.20 1.49 -11.45
N PRO A 170 -2.36 2.16 -12.61
CA PRO A 170 -2.62 3.59 -12.66
C PRO A 170 -3.94 3.93 -11.96
N GLY A 171 -3.84 4.81 -10.96
CA GLY A 171 -4.96 5.33 -10.18
C GLY A 171 -5.50 4.36 -9.15
N ASP A 172 -4.88 3.20 -8.93
CA ASP A 172 -5.31 2.25 -7.91
C ASP A 172 -5.07 2.80 -6.49
N THR A 173 -5.90 2.38 -5.55
CA THR A 173 -5.70 2.60 -4.11
C THR A 173 -5.78 1.26 -3.39
N TRP A 174 -4.82 0.99 -2.51
CA TRP A 174 -4.86 -0.11 -1.56
C TRP A 174 -4.97 0.43 -0.14
N GLU A 175 -6.04 0.07 0.54
CA GLU A 175 -6.33 0.41 1.93
C GLU A 175 -5.98 -0.83 2.77
N LEU A 176 -4.90 -0.77 3.55
CA LEU A 176 -4.44 -1.83 4.44
C LEU A 176 -4.92 -1.54 5.86
N TYR A 177 -5.70 -2.46 6.43
CA TYR A 177 -6.13 -2.40 7.83
C TYR A 177 -5.12 -3.18 8.65
N VAL A 178 -4.30 -2.47 9.41
CA VAL A 178 -3.10 -3.02 10.06
C VAL A 178 -3.33 -3.19 11.56
N GLY A 179 -3.14 -4.42 12.03
CA GLY A 179 -3.24 -4.80 13.42
C GLY A 179 -2.08 -4.27 14.26
N LYS A 180 -2.17 -4.47 15.58
CA LYS A 180 -1.16 -4.01 16.55
C LYS A 180 0.21 -4.66 16.39
N ASP A 181 0.27 -5.80 15.71
CA ASP A 181 1.50 -6.53 15.38
C ASP A 181 2.06 -6.16 14.00
N ASN A 182 1.59 -5.05 13.42
CA ASN A 182 1.96 -4.55 12.09
C ASN A 182 1.63 -5.53 10.94
N ARG A 183 0.74 -6.51 11.17
CA ARG A 183 0.22 -7.38 10.12
C ARG A 183 -1.05 -6.80 9.55
N VAL A 184 -1.23 -6.96 8.24
CA VAL A 184 -2.49 -6.64 7.58
C VAL A 184 -3.55 -7.63 8.08
N GLU A 185 -4.67 -7.15 8.57
CA GLU A 185 -5.82 -7.97 8.91
C GLU A 185 -6.76 -8.10 7.71
N GLN A 186 -6.97 -6.97 7.01
CA GLN A 186 -7.86 -6.85 5.87
C GLN A 186 -7.33 -5.82 4.87
N MET A 187 -7.80 -5.92 3.64
CA MET A 187 -7.52 -4.96 2.59
C MET A 187 -8.81 -4.49 1.91
N VAL A 188 -8.79 -3.24 1.44
CA VAL A 188 -9.71 -2.76 0.41
C VAL A 188 -8.88 -2.25 -0.76
N TYR A 189 -9.02 -2.88 -1.91
CA TYR A 189 -8.47 -2.41 -3.16
C TYR A 189 -9.55 -1.65 -3.94
N ARG A 190 -9.22 -0.45 -4.40
CA ARG A 190 -10.04 0.37 -5.29
C ARG A 190 -9.31 0.58 -6.60
N ARG A 191 -9.88 0.08 -7.68
CA ARG A 191 -9.29 0.17 -9.00
C ARG A 191 -9.41 1.59 -9.56
N GLY A 192 -8.33 2.08 -10.18
CA GLY A 192 -8.32 3.27 -11.01
C GLY A 192 -9.03 3.06 -12.34
N GLY A 193 -9.65 4.12 -12.86
CA GLY A 193 -10.39 4.06 -14.12
C GLY A 193 -11.74 3.33 -14.00
N SER A 194 -12.23 2.80 -15.12
CA SER A 194 -13.61 2.28 -15.25
C SER A 194 -13.74 0.75 -15.31
N THR A 195 -12.63 0.02 -15.41
CA THR A 195 -12.62 -1.45 -15.50
C THR A 195 -13.05 -2.09 -14.17
N LYS A 196 -13.70 -3.26 -14.25
CA LYS A 196 -14.16 -4.03 -13.09
C LYS A 196 -13.20 -5.20 -12.77
N PRO A 197 -13.09 -5.64 -11.50
CA PRO A 197 -13.79 -5.11 -10.33
C PRO A 197 -13.27 -3.72 -9.93
N SER A 198 -14.18 -2.86 -9.47
CA SER A 198 -13.83 -1.51 -9.04
C SER A 198 -13.44 -1.47 -7.57
N VAL A 199 -14.00 -2.38 -6.76
CA VAL A 199 -13.67 -2.53 -5.35
C VAL A 199 -13.51 -4.02 -5.03
N VAL A 200 -12.43 -4.35 -4.36
CA VAL A 200 -12.19 -5.65 -3.74
C VAL A 200 -11.98 -5.43 -2.26
N THR A 201 -12.61 -6.24 -1.43
CA THR A 201 -12.40 -6.27 0.02
C THR A 201 -12.09 -7.70 0.41
N ALA A 202 -10.97 -7.93 1.09
CA ALA A 202 -10.55 -9.27 1.46
C ALA A 202 -9.86 -9.29 2.82
N THR A 203 -9.95 -10.44 3.49
CA THR A 203 -9.07 -10.78 4.61
C THR A 203 -7.62 -10.97 4.13
N TRP A 204 -6.68 -10.90 5.06
CA TRP A 204 -5.25 -11.14 4.82
C TRP A 204 -4.74 -12.19 5.80
N GLU A 205 -5.17 -13.44 5.61
CA GLU A 205 -5.04 -14.53 6.56
C GLU A 205 -4.11 -15.66 6.09
N GLY A 206 -4.03 -16.75 6.85
CA GLY A 206 -3.19 -17.90 6.50
C GLY A 206 -1.70 -17.59 6.57
N TYR A 207 -1.27 -16.81 7.56
CA TYR A 207 0.12 -16.43 7.71
C TYR A 207 1.05 -17.64 7.87
N LYS A 208 2.07 -17.72 7.02
CA LYS A 208 3.14 -18.72 7.04
C LYS A 208 4.51 -18.07 6.96
N LYS A 209 5.53 -18.75 7.47
CA LYS A 209 6.93 -18.33 7.35
C LYS A 209 7.63 -19.10 6.23
N ALA A 210 8.11 -18.39 5.22
CA ALA A 210 8.93 -18.93 4.12
C ALA A 210 10.34 -18.33 4.22
N GLY A 211 11.25 -19.04 4.88
CA GLY A 211 12.53 -18.46 5.29
C GLY A 211 12.32 -17.18 6.13
N PRO A 212 12.93 -16.03 5.78
CA PRO A 212 12.71 -14.79 6.52
C PRO A 212 11.34 -14.14 6.25
N LEU A 213 10.66 -14.50 5.16
CA LEU A 213 9.44 -13.82 4.73
C LEU A 213 8.21 -14.31 5.52
N LEU A 214 7.34 -13.37 5.89
CA LEU A 214 6.00 -13.67 6.38
C LEU A 214 5.04 -13.51 5.20
N ILE A 215 4.26 -14.55 4.88
CA ILE A 215 3.38 -14.58 3.72
C ILE A 215 1.96 -14.91 4.16
N SER A 216 0.97 -14.15 3.70
CA SER A 216 -0.46 -14.49 3.84
C SER A 216 -0.87 -15.38 2.68
N THR A 217 -1.63 -16.45 2.95
CA THR A 217 -1.95 -17.48 1.94
C THR A 217 -3.44 -17.67 1.67
N ASP A 218 -4.33 -17.05 2.44
CA ASP A 218 -5.78 -17.15 2.24
C ASP A 218 -6.41 -15.76 2.35
N HIS A 219 -7.07 -15.35 1.27
CA HIS A 219 -7.77 -14.08 1.17
C HIS A 219 -9.20 -14.36 0.73
N HIS A 220 -10.17 -14.00 1.57
CA HIS A 220 -11.57 -14.17 1.24
C HIS A 220 -12.38 -12.92 1.59
N GLY A 221 -13.44 -12.69 0.83
CA GLY A 221 -14.25 -11.49 0.98
C GLY A 221 -15.13 -11.27 -0.25
N THR A 222 -15.10 -10.06 -0.81
CA THR A 222 -15.91 -9.71 -1.98
C THR A 222 -15.18 -8.92 -3.05
N ALA A 223 -15.61 -9.08 -4.30
CA ALA A 223 -15.24 -8.26 -5.44
C ALA A 223 -16.53 -7.65 -6.04
N ASN A 224 -16.73 -6.35 -5.85
CA ASN A 224 -18.00 -5.65 -6.11
C ASN A 224 -19.23 -6.38 -5.52
N GLY A 225 -19.11 -6.89 -4.29
CA GLY A 225 -20.20 -7.61 -3.61
C GLY A 225 -20.33 -9.10 -3.98
N ASN A 226 -19.66 -9.59 -5.03
CA ASN A 226 -19.61 -11.02 -5.32
C ASN A 226 -18.57 -11.73 -4.45
N PRO A 227 -18.80 -12.98 -3.99
CA PRO A 227 -17.81 -13.72 -3.22
C PRO A 227 -16.46 -13.81 -3.92
N LEU A 228 -15.40 -13.55 -3.17
CA LEU A 228 -14.00 -13.68 -3.60
C LEU A 228 -13.29 -14.67 -2.69
N ARG A 229 -12.48 -15.54 -3.29
CA ARG A 229 -11.42 -16.26 -2.60
C ARG A 229 -10.17 -16.35 -3.47
N ILE A 230 -9.03 -16.01 -2.89
CA ILE A 230 -7.70 -16.14 -3.46
C ILE A 230 -6.84 -16.94 -2.50
N LEU A 231 -6.10 -17.90 -3.04
CA LEU A 231 -5.21 -18.78 -2.29
C LEU A 231 -3.80 -18.68 -2.88
N ILE A 232 -2.80 -18.64 -2.00
CA ILE A 232 -1.39 -18.74 -2.37
C ILE A 232 -0.84 -20.05 -1.81
N SER A 233 -0.59 -21.03 -2.66
CA SER A 233 -0.03 -22.33 -2.27
C SER A 233 1.42 -22.49 -2.71
N ASP A 234 2.05 -23.59 -2.28
CA ASP A 234 3.39 -24.01 -2.70
C ASP A 234 4.48 -22.95 -2.49
N VAL A 235 4.24 -22.04 -1.54
CA VAL A 235 5.14 -20.94 -1.23
C VAL A 235 6.45 -21.51 -0.74
N SER A 236 7.56 -21.19 -1.42
CA SER A 236 8.90 -21.58 -1.02
C SER A 236 9.90 -20.49 -1.42
N VAL A 237 10.98 -20.35 -0.65
CA VAL A 237 12.08 -19.43 -0.97
C VAL A 237 13.41 -20.16 -1.11
N LYS A 238 14.28 -19.66 -1.97
CA LYS A 238 15.68 -20.07 -2.09
C LYS A 238 16.54 -18.93 -1.54
N LEU A 239 17.43 -19.25 -0.59
CA LEU A 239 18.34 -18.26 0.00
C LEU A 239 19.65 -18.20 -0.76
N THR A 240 20.32 -17.06 -0.65
CA THR A 240 21.63 -16.80 -1.26
C THR A 240 22.63 -17.87 -0.89
N GLY A 241 23.20 -18.54 -1.90
CA GLY A 241 24.20 -19.60 -1.71
C GLY A 241 23.65 -20.94 -1.21
N SER A 242 22.33 -21.10 -1.11
CA SER A 242 21.67 -22.38 -0.83
C SER A 242 21.15 -23.00 -2.12
N GLU A 243 21.33 -24.31 -2.31
CA GLU A 243 20.64 -25.05 -3.39
C GLU A 243 19.23 -25.52 -3.01
N ASN A 244 18.91 -25.49 -1.71
CA ASN A 244 17.66 -25.99 -1.19
C ASN A 244 16.56 -24.92 -1.15
N TRP A 245 15.34 -25.35 -1.44
CA TRP A 245 14.12 -24.57 -1.23
C TRP A 245 13.61 -24.74 0.20
N ILE A 246 13.18 -23.64 0.82
CA ILE A 246 12.56 -23.61 2.13
C ILE A 246 11.06 -23.35 1.92
N SER A 247 10.24 -24.39 2.11
CA SER A 247 8.79 -24.28 2.01
C SER A 247 8.19 -23.53 3.19
N ALA A 248 7.10 -22.81 2.92
CA ALA A 248 6.37 -22.05 3.92
C ALA A 248 5.69 -22.99 4.94
N GLN A 249 5.92 -22.72 6.23
CA GLN A 249 5.33 -23.45 7.36
C GLN A 249 4.30 -22.59 8.08
#